data_AF-L9YF20-F1
#
_entry.id   AF-L9YF20-F1
#
_cell.length_a   1.000
_cell.length_b   1.000
_cell.length_c   1.000
_cell.angle_alpha   90.00
_cell.angle_beta   90.00
_cell.angle_gamma   90.00
#
_symmetry.space_group_name_H-M   'P 1'
#
loop_
_entity.id
_entity.type
_entity.pdbx_description
1 polymer ?
#
loop_
_entity_poly.entity_id
_entity_poly.type
_entity_poly.pdbx_seq_one_letter_code
_entity_poly.pdbx_strand_id
1 'polypeptide(L)'
;MSDNNNTDAAAVFSGGPDSTAAALWAKENGYDVELVSYQFHDEKQYGELRSAMKVAELLDMEHTVIDFKAPTNAFGENAQMFMHAGTDTALQKQEGDEHAMMVNHKKAPHLVPFASGVLLSMTASYAIYNSANSVIWGATADDGSNNVHYRQEFADELADFVSRKEDYPVEIALPIADKHKYEILETYKGREDLFAETWSCKEPVGDTQCGTCAACVARRVSAEIAGIEDHTTYDQDEYEHPFTDAQIEDPSLIDDDELHEIGGSPLSET
;
A
#
# COMPACT_ATOMS: atom_id res chain seq x y z
N MET A 1 -7.10 32.64 9.74
CA MET A 1 -5.65 32.55 9.98
C MET A 1 -5.52 31.74 11.24
N SER A 2 -5.73 30.43 11.09
CA SER A 2 -5.58 29.41 12.13
C SER A 2 -4.09 29.12 12.30
N ASP A 3 -3.72 28.73 13.51
CA ASP A 3 -2.36 28.44 13.95
C ASP A 3 -1.62 27.53 12.96
N ASN A 4 -0.49 27.99 12.42
CA ASN A 4 0.38 27.22 11.52
C ASN A 4 1.04 26.07 12.31
N ASN A 5 0.40 24.90 12.35
CA ASN A 5 1.17 23.66 12.23
C ASN A 5 1.67 23.62 10.78
N ASN A 6 2.97 23.80 10.59
CA ASN A 6 3.53 23.88 9.25
C ASN A 6 3.81 22.44 8.79
N THR A 7 2.76 21.75 8.34
CA THR A 7 2.90 20.45 7.67
C THR A 7 3.83 20.61 6.49
N ASP A 8 4.90 19.81 6.43
CA ASP A 8 5.90 19.87 5.37
C ASP A 8 5.69 18.76 4.33
N ALA A 9 4.95 17.69 4.69
CA ALA A 9 4.62 16.59 3.79
C ALA A 9 3.17 16.08 3.91
N ALA A 10 2.57 15.67 2.80
CA ALA A 10 1.32 14.91 2.75
C ALA A 10 1.60 13.48 2.29
N ALA A 11 1.28 12.47 3.11
CA ALA A 11 1.49 11.07 2.76
C ALA A 11 0.19 10.45 2.25
N VAL A 12 0.20 9.82 1.08
CA VAL A 12 -0.98 9.03 0.67
C VAL A 12 -1.05 7.78 1.51
N PHE A 13 -2.18 7.61 2.20
CA PHE A 13 -2.25 6.70 3.33
C PHE A 13 -3.47 5.80 3.26
N SER A 14 -3.25 4.48 3.30
CA SER A 14 -4.30 3.47 3.33
C SER A 14 -4.40 2.77 4.69
N GLY A 15 -3.43 2.95 5.60
CA GLY A 15 -3.35 2.13 6.81
C GLY A 15 -2.79 0.72 6.56
N GLY A 16 -2.42 0.40 5.32
CA GLY A 16 -1.66 -0.82 5.03
C GLY A 16 -0.20 -0.72 5.47
N PRO A 17 0.52 -1.86 5.52
CA PRO A 17 1.92 -1.91 5.95
C PRO A 17 2.80 -1.00 5.09
N ASP A 18 2.64 -1.01 3.76
CA ASP A 18 3.49 -0.25 2.85
C ASP A 18 3.35 1.28 3.08
N SER A 19 2.11 1.78 3.16
CA SER A 19 1.83 3.19 3.43
C SER A 19 2.25 3.64 4.84
N THR A 20 2.18 2.72 5.82
CA THR A 20 2.57 2.98 7.21
C THR A 20 4.08 3.03 7.36
N ALA A 21 4.82 2.14 6.67
CA ALA A 21 6.28 2.20 6.63
C ALA A 21 6.78 3.47 5.94
N ALA A 22 6.13 3.92 4.85
CA ALA A 22 6.46 5.18 4.19
C ALA A 22 6.21 6.40 5.09
N ALA A 23 5.11 6.42 5.84
CA ALA A 23 4.82 7.46 6.82
C ALA A 23 5.87 7.48 7.96
N LEU A 24 6.24 6.31 8.49
CA LEU A 24 7.29 6.18 9.49
C LEU A 24 8.64 6.68 8.97
N TRP A 25 9.02 6.31 7.75
CA TRP A 25 10.23 6.82 7.11
C TRP A 25 10.22 8.34 7.05
N ALA A 26 9.10 8.96 6.66
CA ALA A 26 9.00 10.41 6.57
C ALA A 26 9.16 11.06 7.96
N LYS A 27 8.48 10.54 8.99
CA LYS A 27 8.65 11.03 10.37
C LYS A 27 10.09 10.91 10.87
N GLU A 28 10.75 9.78 10.60
CA GLU A 28 12.13 9.52 11.00
C GLU A 28 13.14 10.40 10.25
N ASN A 29 12.79 10.87 9.04
CA ASN A 29 13.58 11.84 8.27
C ASN A 29 13.22 13.31 8.60
N GLY A 30 12.39 13.55 9.61
CA GLY A 30 12.13 14.88 10.16
C GLY A 30 11.02 15.66 9.44
N TYR A 31 10.20 15.00 8.62
CA TYR A 31 9.01 15.62 8.06
C TYR A 31 7.92 15.78 9.12
N ASP A 32 7.22 16.91 9.10
CA ASP A 32 5.90 17.04 9.72
C ASP A 32 4.85 16.53 8.72
N VAL A 33 4.30 15.34 8.98
CA VAL A 33 3.53 14.57 8.00
C VAL A 33 2.05 14.59 8.36
N GLU A 34 1.22 15.01 7.40
CA GLU A 34 -0.21 14.77 7.43
C GLU A 34 -0.57 13.56 6.56
N LEU A 35 -1.28 12.60 7.13
CA LEU A 35 -1.75 11.42 6.44
C LEU A 35 -3.01 11.76 5.65
N VAL A 36 -3.08 11.35 4.39
CA VAL A 36 -4.21 11.63 3.49
C VAL A 36 -4.79 10.32 2.97
N SER A 37 -5.98 9.97 3.45
CA SER A 37 -6.75 8.82 2.95
C SER A 37 -7.88 9.26 2.03
N TYR A 38 -8.24 8.38 1.09
CA TYR A 38 -9.33 8.61 0.15
C TYR A 38 -10.49 7.66 0.45
N GLN A 39 -11.67 8.18 0.76
CA GLN A 39 -12.85 7.35 1.03
C GLN A 39 -13.69 7.19 -0.24
N PHE A 40 -13.78 5.96 -0.75
CA PHE A 40 -14.55 5.62 -1.94
C PHE A 40 -15.96 5.11 -1.62
N HIS A 41 -16.26 4.83 -0.34
CA HIS A 41 -17.52 4.25 0.13
C HIS A 41 -17.81 2.85 -0.43
N ASP A 42 -16.76 2.09 -0.74
CA ASP A 42 -16.85 0.65 -0.99
C ASP A 42 -16.92 -0.08 0.37
N GLU A 43 -17.82 -1.06 0.50
CA GLU A 43 -17.93 -1.86 1.72
C GLU A 43 -16.63 -2.58 2.06
N LYS A 44 -15.86 -3.00 1.05
CA LYS A 44 -14.56 -3.64 1.23
C LYS A 44 -13.50 -2.68 1.80
N GLN A 45 -13.70 -1.36 1.68
CA GLN A 45 -12.75 -0.35 2.15
C GLN A 45 -12.89 -0.02 3.65
N TYR A 46 -13.99 -0.42 4.31
CA TYR A 46 -14.21 -0.03 5.70
C TYR A 46 -13.15 -0.56 6.66
N GLY A 47 -12.59 -1.76 6.40
CA GLY A 47 -11.46 -2.29 7.16
C GLY A 47 -10.21 -1.42 7.01
N GLU A 48 -9.88 -1.08 5.77
CA GLU A 48 -8.74 -0.22 5.41
C GLU A 48 -8.84 1.16 6.10
N LEU A 49 -9.97 1.86 6.00
CA LEU A 49 -10.13 3.18 6.61
C LEU A 49 -10.09 3.13 8.14
N ARG A 50 -10.65 2.08 8.76
CA ARG A 50 -10.58 1.90 10.22
C ARG A 50 -9.15 1.70 10.68
N SER A 51 -8.40 0.85 9.98
CA SER A 51 -6.98 0.64 10.21
C SER A 51 -6.19 1.93 10.01
N ALA A 52 -6.46 2.69 8.94
CA ALA A 52 -5.81 3.99 8.71
C ALA A 52 -6.01 4.95 9.89
N MET A 53 -7.25 5.12 10.36
CA MET A 53 -7.52 5.97 11.52
C MET A 53 -6.79 5.48 12.78
N LYS A 54 -6.75 4.16 13.00
CA LYS A 54 -6.11 3.59 14.18
C LYS A 54 -4.59 3.72 14.15
N VAL A 55 -3.99 3.45 13.00
CA VAL A 55 -2.54 3.59 12.78
C VAL A 55 -2.14 5.06 12.89
N ALA A 56 -2.93 5.99 12.33
CA ALA A 56 -2.66 7.43 12.49
C ALA A 56 -2.62 7.86 13.96
N GLU A 57 -3.57 7.38 14.78
CA GLU A 57 -3.58 7.61 16.23
C GLU A 57 -2.31 7.05 16.90
N LEU A 58 -1.90 5.82 16.56
CA LEU A 58 -0.71 5.17 17.13
C LEU A 58 0.59 5.86 16.71
N LEU A 59 0.62 6.43 15.51
CA LEU A 59 1.75 7.19 14.99
C LEU A 59 1.80 8.62 15.52
N ASP A 60 0.75 9.12 16.19
CA ASP A 60 0.61 10.53 16.59
C ASP A 60 0.85 11.46 15.38
N MET A 61 0.04 11.24 14.34
CA MET A 61 0.04 12.02 13.09
C MET A 61 -1.37 12.52 12.78
N GLU A 62 -1.46 13.74 12.26
CA GLU A 62 -2.72 14.27 11.74
C GLU A 62 -3.19 13.43 10.55
N HIS A 63 -4.51 13.23 10.46
CA HIS A 63 -5.13 12.38 9.44
C HIS A 63 -6.34 13.04 8.81
N THR A 64 -6.20 13.37 7.54
CA THR A 64 -7.28 13.88 6.71
C THR A 64 -7.87 12.77 5.83
N VAL A 65 -9.19 12.62 5.87
CA VAL A 65 -9.94 11.72 4.98
C VAL A 65 -10.68 12.55 3.93
N ILE A 66 -10.34 12.37 2.66
CA ILE A 66 -10.98 13.03 1.53
C ILE A 66 -12.08 12.11 0.99
N ASP A 67 -13.34 12.57 1.05
CA ASP A 67 -14.45 11.88 0.38
C ASP A 67 -14.26 11.94 -1.14
N PHE A 68 -14.09 10.77 -1.73
CA PHE A 68 -13.85 10.59 -3.16
C PHE A 68 -14.99 9.84 -3.86
N LYS A 69 -16.14 9.68 -3.19
CA LYS A 69 -17.30 8.98 -3.75
C LYS A 69 -17.86 9.66 -4.98
N ALA A 70 -18.04 10.98 -4.92
CA ALA A 70 -18.64 11.73 -6.01
C ALA A 70 -17.77 11.69 -7.29
N PRO A 71 -16.44 11.94 -7.23
CA PRO A 71 -15.55 11.71 -8.37
C PRO A 71 -15.61 10.27 -8.91
N THR A 72 -15.51 9.27 -8.04
CA THR A 72 -15.52 7.85 -8.46
C THR A 72 -16.84 7.45 -9.12
N ASN A 73 -17.98 7.81 -8.52
CA ASN A 73 -19.31 7.51 -9.06
C ASN A 73 -19.57 8.14 -10.44
N ALA A 74 -18.88 9.24 -10.78
CA ALA A 74 -19.00 9.85 -12.10
C ALA A 74 -18.43 8.97 -13.22
N PHE A 75 -17.50 8.06 -12.92
CA PHE A 75 -16.97 7.08 -13.87
C PHE A 75 -17.89 5.86 -14.02
N GLY A 76 -18.65 5.53 -12.98
CA GLY A 76 -19.63 4.44 -12.97
C GLY A 76 -19.82 3.87 -11.57
N GLU A 77 -20.94 3.18 -11.33
CA GLU A 77 -21.31 2.64 -10.00
C GLU A 77 -20.30 1.64 -9.44
N ASN A 78 -19.54 0.96 -10.32
CA ASN A 78 -18.55 -0.03 -9.92
C ASN A 78 -17.11 0.47 -10.04
N ALA A 79 -16.88 1.75 -10.41
CA ALA A 79 -15.53 2.25 -10.63
C ALA A 79 -14.68 2.09 -9.37
N GLN A 80 -13.52 1.45 -9.50
CA GLN A 80 -12.61 1.19 -8.40
C GLN A 80 -11.30 1.95 -8.60
N MET A 81 -10.98 2.80 -7.64
CA MET A 81 -9.70 3.48 -7.50
C MET A 81 -8.84 2.61 -6.58
N PHE A 82 -8.20 1.57 -7.11
CA PHE A 82 -7.30 0.77 -6.27
C PHE A 82 -6.02 1.55 -5.99
N MET A 83 -5.67 1.61 -4.71
CA MET A 83 -4.40 2.08 -4.16
C MET A 83 -3.33 0.98 -4.09
N HIS A 84 -3.71 -0.26 -4.38
CA HIS A 84 -2.84 -1.45 -4.32
C HIS A 84 -2.66 -2.04 -5.71
N ALA A 85 -1.46 -2.50 -6.07
CA ALA A 85 -1.18 -3.04 -7.41
C ALA A 85 -1.87 -4.38 -7.76
N GLY A 86 -2.54 -5.04 -6.81
CA GLY A 86 -3.13 -6.37 -7.05
C GLY A 86 -4.66 -6.35 -7.29
N THR A 87 -5.10 -7.14 -8.27
CA THR A 87 -6.52 -7.45 -8.56
C THR A 87 -7.18 -8.32 -7.47
N ASP A 88 -8.49 -8.60 -7.59
CA ASP A 88 -9.13 -9.74 -6.90
C ASP A 88 -8.29 -11.00 -7.22
N THR A 89 -7.67 -11.58 -6.20
CA THR A 89 -6.61 -12.56 -6.36
C THR A 89 -6.86 -13.72 -5.41
N ALA A 90 -7.40 -14.79 -5.97
CA ALA A 90 -7.43 -16.09 -5.33
C ALA A 90 -6.09 -16.77 -5.62
N LEU A 91 -5.46 -17.32 -4.58
CA LEU A 91 -4.32 -18.22 -4.75
C LEU A 91 -4.82 -19.57 -5.30
N GLN A 92 -4.12 -20.11 -6.29
CA GLN A 92 -4.36 -21.45 -6.82
C GLN A 92 -3.05 -22.23 -6.82
N LYS A 93 -3.09 -23.50 -6.43
CA LYS A 93 -1.94 -24.38 -6.55
C LYS A 93 -1.56 -24.55 -8.02
N GLN A 94 -0.28 -24.44 -8.32
CA GLN A 94 0.23 -24.82 -9.63
C GLN A 94 0.12 -26.34 -9.81
N GLU A 95 -0.35 -26.80 -10.97
CA GLU A 95 -0.38 -28.26 -11.23
C GLU A 95 1.05 -28.82 -11.28
N GLY A 96 1.39 -29.72 -10.34
CA GLY A 96 2.65 -30.46 -10.32
C GLY A 96 3.68 -29.99 -9.29
N ASP A 97 3.39 -28.93 -8.53
CA ASP A 97 4.21 -28.46 -7.42
C ASP A 97 3.32 -28.27 -6.18
N GLU A 98 3.66 -28.96 -5.08
CA GLU A 98 2.85 -28.92 -3.85
C GLU A 98 2.98 -27.59 -3.09
N HIS A 99 4.02 -26.80 -3.37
CA HIS A 99 4.33 -25.55 -2.66
C HIS A 99 4.12 -24.31 -3.55
N ALA A 100 4.26 -24.43 -4.88
CA ALA A 100 4.06 -23.28 -5.76
C ALA A 100 2.58 -22.84 -5.81
N MET A 101 2.33 -21.63 -5.30
CA MET A 101 1.05 -20.94 -5.37
C MET A 101 1.11 -19.92 -6.51
N MET A 102 0.21 -20.05 -7.49
CA MET A 102 0.03 -19.02 -8.51
C MET A 102 -1.10 -18.09 -8.10
N VAL A 103 -0.90 -16.80 -8.32
CA VAL A 103 -1.94 -15.81 -8.14
C VAL A 103 -2.85 -15.81 -9.38
N ASN A 104 -4.14 -16.14 -9.23
CA ASN A 104 -5.07 -16.10 -10.36
C ASN A 104 -5.57 -14.66 -10.57
N HIS A 105 -5.04 -14.02 -11.60
CA HIS A 105 -5.38 -12.65 -11.95
C HIS A 105 -6.61 -12.59 -12.86
N LYS A 106 -7.76 -12.28 -12.27
CA LYS A 106 -8.86 -11.73 -13.08
C LYS A 106 -8.68 -10.23 -13.18
N LYS A 107 -8.49 -9.71 -14.41
CA LYS A 107 -8.62 -8.27 -14.67
C LYS A 107 -9.94 -7.80 -14.06
N ALA A 108 -9.86 -6.98 -13.00
CA ALA A 108 -11.03 -6.33 -12.44
C ALA A 108 -11.56 -5.38 -13.52
N PRO A 109 -12.73 -5.65 -14.14
CA PRO A 109 -13.22 -4.88 -15.29
C PRO A 109 -13.60 -3.44 -14.93
N HIS A 110 -13.47 -3.05 -13.66
CA HIS A 110 -13.89 -1.77 -13.11
C HIS A 110 -12.74 -0.92 -12.55
N LEU A 111 -11.48 -1.36 -12.70
CA LEU A 111 -10.32 -0.56 -12.31
C LEU A 111 -10.23 0.71 -13.17
N VAL A 112 -10.19 1.87 -12.52
CA VAL A 112 -10.00 3.15 -13.21
C VAL A 112 -8.56 3.23 -13.74
N PRO A 113 -8.36 3.40 -15.05
CA PRO A 113 -7.02 3.64 -15.60
C PRO A 113 -6.40 4.89 -14.97
N PHE A 114 -5.11 4.86 -14.69
CA PHE A 114 -4.38 6.01 -14.11
C PHE A 114 -4.84 6.42 -12.70
N ALA A 115 -5.45 5.52 -11.93
CA ALA A 115 -5.94 5.81 -10.57
C ALA A 115 -4.84 6.39 -9.65
N SER A 116 -3.65 5.79 -9.60
CA SER A 116 -2.52 6.29 -8.80
C SER A 116 -2.12 7.72 -9.18
N GLY A 117 -2.06 8.04 -10.48
CA GLY A 117 -1.78 9.39 -10.96
C GLY A 117 -2.84 10.42 -10.54
N VAL A 118 -4.12 10.04 -10.51
CA VAL A 118 -5.20 10.90 -9.99
C VAL A 118 -5.03 11.17 -8.49
N LEU A 119 -4.73 10.14 -7.71
CA LEU A 119 -4.60 10.26 -6.25
C LEU A 119 -3.34 11.04 -5.87
N LEU A 120 -2.21 10.80 -6.55
CA LEU A 120 -0.99 11.60 -6.40
C LEU A 120 -1.22 13.06 -6.79
N SER A 121 -1.93 13.33 -7.89
CA SER A 121 -2.25 14.71 -8.30
C SER A 121 -3.13 15.42 -7.27
N MET A 122 -4.12 14.72 -6.71
CA MET A 122 -4.97 15.27 -5.66
C MET A 122 -4.19 15.52 -4.36
N THR A 123 -3.30 14.60 -3.98
CA THR A 123 -2.46 14.75 -2.79
C THR A 123 -1.46 15.90 -2.96
N ALA A 124 -0.85 16.04 -4.14
CA ALA A 124 0.02 17.17 -4.44
C ALA A 124 -0.74 18.51 -4.36
N SER A 125 -1.95 18.57 -4.91
CA SER A 125 -2.80 19.77 -4.76
C SER A 125 -3.17 20.05 -3.31
N TYR A 126 -3.40 19.01 -2.51
CA TYR A 126 -3.68 19.12 -1.08
C TYR A 126 -2.46 19.62 -0.30
N ALA A 127 -1.27 19.08 -0.60
CA ALA A 127 -0.01 19.52 0.00
C ALA A 127 0.22 21.02 -0.28
N ILE A 128 0.15 21.44 -1.54
CA ILE A 128 0.31 22.84 -1.95
C ILE A 128 -0.66 23.75 -1.21
N TYR A 129 -1.93 23.37 -1.12
CA TYR A 129 -2.95 24.17 -0.44
C TYR A 129 -2.62 24.39 1.04
N ASN A 130 -2.04 23.38 1.70
CA ASN A 130 -1.60 23.44 3.09
C ASN A 130 -0.15 23.91 3.27
N SER A 131 0.46 24.48 2.23
CA SER A 131 1.86 24.97 2.24
C SER A 131 2.92 23.89 2.45
N ALA A 132 2.57 22.62 2.26
CA ALA A 132 3.52 21.51 2.16
C ALA A 132 4.08 21.40 0.74
N ASN A 133 5.31 20.91 0.61
CA ASN A 133 6.01 20.76 -0.66
C ASN A 133 6.43 19.32 -0.96
N SER A 134 6.06 18.37 -0.11
CA SER A 134 6.44 16.97 -0.26
C SER A 134 5.20 16.08 -0.25
N VAL A 135 5.16 15.12 -1.16
CA VAL A 135 4.17 14.04 -1.18
C VAL A 135 4.90 12.74 -0.94
N ILE A 136 4.41 11.93 -0.01
CA ILE A 136 4.99 10.61 0.27
C ILE A 136 4.09 9.53 -0.32
N TRP A 137 4.69 8.63 -1.10
CA TRP A 137 4.00 7.52 -1.75
C TRP A 137 4.63 6.19 -1.35
N GLY A 138 3.87 5.34 -0.65
CA GLY A 138 4.33 4.03 -0.18
C GLY A 138 4.30 2.94 -1.25
N ALA A 139 4.98 3.17 -2.38
CA ALA A 139 5.17 2.17 -3.43
C ALA A 139 6.37 1.28 -3.12
N THR A 140 6.19 -0.03 -3.30
CA THR A 140 7.24 -1.04 -3.12
C THR A 140 7.91 -1.41 -4.45
N ALA A 141 9.03 -2.14 -4.40
CA ALA A 141 9.64 -2.73 -5.59
C ALA A 141 8.65 -3.66 -6.32
N ASP A 142 7.83 -4.37 -5.55
CA ASP A 142 6.81 -5.28 -6.05
C ASP A 142 5.75 -4.53 -6.87
N ASP A 143 5.27 -3.37 -6.41
CA ASP A 143 4.34 -2.56 -7.20
C ASP A 143 4.99 -2.01 -8.48
N GLY A 144 6.27 -1.62 -8.39
CA GLY A 144 7.04 -1.03 -9.47
C GLY A 144 7.38 -2.02 -10.59
N SER A 145 7.49 -3.32 -10.32
CA SER A 145 7.87 -4.32 -11.33
C SER A 145 6.92 -4.32 -12.52
N ASN A 146 5.61 -4.19 -12.28
CA ASN A 146 4.57 -4.27 -13.30
C ASN A 146 3.81 -2.98 -13.58
N ASN A 147 4.03 -1.93 -12.77
CA ASN A 147 3.33 -0.67 -12.93
C ASN A 147 4.27 0.53 -12.82
N VAL A 148 4.51 1.18 -13.95
CA VAL A 148 5.39 2.36 -14.04
C VAL A 148 4.95 3.51 -13.14
N HIS A 149 3.67 3.60 -12.74
CA HIS A 149 3.20 4.65 -11.84
C HIS A 149 3.72 4.52 -10.40
N TYR A 150 4.32 3.39 -10.06
CA TYR A 150 4.89 3.10 -8.73
C TYR A 150 6.42 3.21 -8.73
N ARG A 151 6.99 3.85 -9.75
CA ARG A 151 8.44 4.09 -9.88
C ARG A 151 8.76 5.56 -9.69
N GLN A 152 9.98 5.84 -9.21
CA GLN A 152 10.43 7.20 -8.94
C GLN A 152 10.43 8.06 -10.21
N GLU A 153 10.73 7.49 -11.39
CA GLU A 153 10.74 8.26 -12.64
C GLU A 153 9.36 8.85 -12.99
N PHE A 154 8.28 8.10 -12.75
CA PHE A 154 6.92 8.60 -12.95
C PHE A 154 6.56 9.69 -11.93
N ALA A 155 6.97 9.49 -10.68
CA ALA A 155 6.76 10.45 -9.60
C ALA A 155 7.47 11.78 -9.89
N ASP A 156 8.72 11.72 -10.38
CA ASP A 156 9.50 12.89 -10.79
C ASP A 156 8.83 13.64 -11.94
N GLU A 157 8.37 12.94 -12.98
CA GLU A 157 7.65 13.57 -14.10
C GLU A 157 6.35 14.25 -13.68
N LEU A 158 5.61 13.63 -12.74
CA LEU A 158 4.38 14.19 -12.20
C LEU A 158 4.66 15.40 -11.30
N ALA A 159 5.66 15.32 -10.43
CA ALA A 159 6.13 16.40 -9.57
C ALA A 159 6.54 17.63 -10.40
N ASP A 160 7.32 17.39 -11.46
CA ASP A 160 7.70 18.39 -12.47
C ASP A 160 6.47 19.03 -13.12
N PHE A 161 5.47 18.23 -13.50
CA PHE A 161 4.27 18.73 -14.14
C PHE A 161 3.44 19.61 -13.21
N VAL A 162 3.22 19.17 -11.96
CA VAL A 162 2.46 19.92 -10.95
C VAL A 162 3.19 21.21 -10.57
N SER A 163 4.52 21.17 -10.48
CA SER A 163 5.35 22.33 -10.13
C SER A 163 5.44 23.38 -11.25
N ARG A 164 5.12 23.02 -12.50
CA ARG A 164 5.16 23.97 -13.63
C ARG A 164 4.08 25.04 -13.46
N LYS A 165 4.47 26.28 -13.72
CA LYS A 165 3.63 27.50 -13.79
C LYS A 165 3.12 28.08 -12.47
N GLU A 166 3.06 27.33 -11.38
CA GLU A 166 2.37 27.78 -10.17
C GLU A 166 3.29 28.34 -9.07
N ASP A 167 4.62 28.39 -9.25
CA ASP A 167 5.60 28.82 -8.22
C ASP A 167 5.53 28.01 -6.89
N TYR A 168 4.87 26.84 -6.88
CA TYR A 168 4.83 25.91 -5.76
C TYR A 168 5.65 24.65 -6.11
N PRO A 169 6.94 24.58 -5.73
CA PRO A 169 7.71 23.36 -5.93
C PRO A 169 7.10 22.23 -5.09
N VAL A 170 6.87 21.08 -5.72
CA VAL A 170 6.46 19.84 -5.05
C VAL A 170 7.41 18.73 -5.42
N GLU A 171 7.81 17.93 -4.45
CA GLU A 171 8.54 16.68 -4.61
C GLU A 171 7.60 15.51 -4.29
N ILE A 172 7.72 14.39 -5.03
CA ILE A 172 6.99 13.16 -4.74
C ILE A 172 8.03 12.08 -4.43
N ALA A 173 8.11 11.67 -3.16
CA ALA A 173 9.09 10.72 -2.66
C ALA A 173 8.51 9.31 -2.57
N LEU A 174 9.23 8.32 -3.11
CA LEU A 174 8.92 6.89 -3.00
C LEU A 174 9.99 6.19 -2.16
N PRO A 175 9.97 6.32 -0.82
CA PRO A 175 11.09 5.95 0.04
C PRO A 175 11.35 4.44 0.17
N ILE A 176 10.46 3.61 -0.37
CA ILE A 176 10.50 2.14 -0.26
C ILE A 176 10.38 1.45 -1.63
N ALA A 177 10.52 2.19 -2.75
CA ALA A 177 10.35 1.65 -4.10
C ALA A 177 11.45 0.69 -4.55
N ASP A 178 12.58 0.63 -3.83
CA ASP A 178 13.68 -0.30 -4.05
C ASP A 178 13.64 -1.52 -3.12
N LYS A 179 12.57 -1.68 -2.32
CA LYS A 179 12.44 -2.74 -1.31
C LYS A 179 11.28 -3.67 -1.62
N HIS A 180 11.50 -4.96 -1.43
CA HIS A 180 10.42 -5.94 -1.36
C HIS A 180 9.62 -5.80 -0.07
N LYS A 181 8.40 -6.33 -0.08
CA LYS A 181 7.51 -6.31 1.09
C LYS A 181 8.14 -6.84 2.38
N TYR A 182 8.90 -7.94 2.31
CA TYR A 182 9.56 -8.50 3.49
C TYR A 182 10.65 -7.58 4.07
N GLU A 183 11.38 -6.85 3.22
CA GLU A 183 12.40 -5.89 3.67
C GLU A 183 11.76 -4.65 4.30
N ILE A 184 10.58 -4.24 3.81
CA ILE A 184 9.82 -3.14 4.38
C ILE A 184 9.33 -3.51 5.78
N LEU A 185 8.93 -4.78 5.97
CA LEU A 185 8.41 -5.25 7.24
C LEU A 185 9.41 -5.12 8.37
N GLU A 186 10.72 -5.17 8.12
CA GLU A 186 11.78 -4.88 9.12
C GLU A 186 11.52 -3.59 9.93
N THR A 187 10.85 -2.59 9.33
CA THR A 187 10.42 -1.34 9.98
C THR A 187 9.52 -1.55 11.21
N TYR A 188 8.86 -2.71 11.29
CA TYR A 188 7.95 -3.09 12.38
C TYR A 188 8.61 -3.93 13.46
N LYS A 189 9.90 -4.26 13.38
CA LYS A 189 10.59 -4.99 14.46
C LYS A 189 10.55 -4.19 15.77
N GLY A 190 10.01 -4.79 16.82
CA GLY A 190 9.76 -4.11 18.09
C GLY A 190 8.56 -3.15 18.06
N ARG A 191 7.75 -3.19 17.00
CA ARG A 191 6.50 -2.46 16.79
C ARG A 191 5.42 -3.41 16.25
N GLU A 192 5.41 -4.66 16.72
CA GLU A 192 4.48 -5.72 16.30
C GLU A 192 3.02 -5.31 16.52
N ASP A 193 2.74 -4.60 17.62
CA ASP A 193 1.42 -4.03 17.90
C ASP A 193 0.96 -3.04 16.81
N LEU A 194 1.89 -2.24 16.25
CA LEU A 194 1.58 -1.33 15.15
C LEU A 194 1.32 -2.12 13.86
N PHE A 195 2.13 -3.15 13.60
CA PHE A 195 1.93 -4.01 12.44
C PHE A 195 0.55 -4.67 12.48
N ALA A 196 0.15 -5.23 13.62
CA ALA A 196 -1.15 -5.90 13.81
C ALA A 196 -2.36 -5.00 13.51
N GLU A 197 -2.20 -3.68 13.66
CA GLU A 197 -3.23 -2.68 13.39
C GLU A 197 -3.29 -2.24 11.93
N THR A 198 -2.32 -2.63 11.10
CA THR A 198 -2.32 -2.37 9.64
C THR A 198 -3.22 -3.34 8.87
N TRP A 199 -3.68 -2.93 7.68
CA TRP A 199 -4.64 -3.69 6.88
C TRP A 199 -4.12 -4.09 5.50
N SER A 200 -4.30 -5.36 5.12
CA SER A 200 -3.91 -5.87 3.78
C SER A 200 -5.06 -6.57 3.05
N CYS A 201 -6.07 -7.06 3.77
CA CYS A 201 -7.12 -7.91 3.23
C CYS A 201 -8.02 -7.23 2.17
N LYS A 202 -8.31 -7.97 1.09
CA LYS A 202 -9.22 -7.54 0.01
C LYS A 202 -10.61 -8.18 0.07
N GLU A 203 -10.77 -9.19 0.91
CA GLU A 203 -12.00 -9.96 1.08
C GLU A 203 -12.35 -10.09 2.57
N PRO A 204 -12.57 -8.98 3.30
CA PRO A 204 -12.84 -9.03 4.74
C PRO A 204 -14.04 -9.90 5.10
N VAL A 205 -13.96 -10.49 6.29
CA VAL A 205 -15.11 -11.16 6.93
C VAL A 205 -15.55 -10.35 8.14
N GLY A 206 -16.49 -9.42 7.91
CA GLY A 206 -16.87 -8.45 8.93
C GLY A 206 -15.73 -7.50 9.25
N ASP A 207 -15.21 -7.57 10.47
CA ASP A 207 -14.16 -6.67 10.99
C ASP A 207 -12.76 -7.30 10.96
N THR A 208 -12.61 -8.50 10.44
CA THR A 208 -11.33 -9.24 10.41
C THR A 208 -10.80 -9.41 8.99
N GLN A 209 -9.48 -9.59 8.89
CA GLN A 209 -8.81 -9.96 7.65
C GLN A 209 -9.08 -11.45 7.37
N CYS A 210 -9.38 -11.86 6.13
CA CYS A 210 -9.78 -13.25 5.87
C CYS A 210 -8.68 -14.29 6.12
N GLY A 211 -7.40 -13.91 6.06
CA GLY A 211 -6.25 -14.80 6.29
C GLY A 211 -5.81 -15.61 5.07
N THR A 212 -6.62 -15.69 4.00
CA THR A 212 -6.40 -16.61 2.88
C THR A 212 -6.37 -15.96 1.49
N CYS A 213 -6.82 -14.70 1.34
CA CYS A 213 -6.66 -14.00 0.06
C CYS A 213 -5.17 -13.72 -0.21
N ALA A 214 -4.78 -13.52 -1.48
CA ALA A 214 -3.37 -13.33 -1.84
C ALA A 214 -2.68 -12.23 -1.00
N ALA A 215 -3.37 -11.11 -0.72
CA ALA A 215 -2.82 -10.04 0.11
C ALA A 215 -2.62 -10.41 1.60
N CYS A 216 -3.45 -11.31 2.17
CA CYS A 216 -3.24 -11.82 3.53
C CYS A 216 -2.08 -12.80 3.58
N VAL A 217 -1.98 -13.69 2.58
CA VAL A 217 -0.85 -14.63 2.49
C VAL A 217 0.46 -13.87 2.28
N ALA A 218 0.48 -12.90 1.37
CA ALA A 218 1.60 -11.98 1.16
C ALA A 218 2.12 -11.36 2.45
N ARG A 219 1.19 -10.80 3.23
CA ARG A 219 1.46 -10.20 4.53
C ARG A 219 2.10 -11.20 5.49
N ARG A 220 1.49 -12.38 5.65
CA ARG A 220 1.95 -13.41 6.59
C ARG A 220 3.33 -13.96 6.21
N VAL A 221 3.52 -14.35 4.95
CA VAL A 221 4.80 -14.85 4.43
C VAL A 221 5.90 -13.82 4.59
N SER A 222 5.61 -12.57 4.25
CA SER A 222 6.59 -11.49 4.39
C SER A 222 6.93 -11.23 5.87
N ALA A 223 5.98 -11.38 6.79
CA ALA A 223 6.22 -11.27 8.23
C ALA A 223 7.08 -12.43 8.75
N GLU A 224 6.83 -13.65 8.28
CA GLU A 224 7.64 -14.83 8.61
C GLU A 224 9.09 -14.66 8.14
N ILE A 225 9.29 -14.24 6.88
CA ILE A 225 10.62 -13.93 6.33
C ILE A 225 11.32 -12.83 7.14
N ALA A 226 10.61 -11.75 7.49
CA ALA A 226 11.16 -10.67 8.29
C ALA A 226 11.39 -11.07 9.76
N GLY A 227 10.89 -12.23 10.21
CA GLY A 227 10.95 -12.65 11.61
C GLY A 227 10.12 -11.76 12.54
N ILE A 228 8.95 -11.31 12.07
CA ILE A 228 8.00 -10.48 12.81
C ILE A 228 6.81 -11.31 13.22
N GLU A 229 6.45 -11.23 14.50
CA GLU A 229 5.25 -11.88 14.99
C GLU A 229 4.01 -11.12 14.49
N ASP A 230 3.23 -11.77 13.62
CA ASP A 230 1.98 -11.20 13.10
C ASP A 230 0.83 -11.43 14.09
N HIS A 231 0.50 -10.42 14.90
CA HIS A 231 -0.63 -10.47 15.85
C HIS A 231 -1.97 -10.02 15.25
N THR A 232 -2.07 -9.94 13.91
CA THR A 232 -3.32 -9.60 13.22
C THR A 232 -4.42 -10.59 13.55
N THR A 233 -5.64 -10.09 13.79
CA THR A 233 -6.81 -10.95 13.92
C THR A 233 -7.34 -11.35 12.55
N TYR A 234 -7.26 -12.65 12.25
CA TYR A 234 -7.78 -13.23 11.02
C TYR A 234 -9.07 -14.01 11.24
N ASP A 235 -9.89 -14.14 10.19
CA ASP A 235 -11.03 -15.07 10.19
C ASP A 235 -10.58 -16.53 10.10
N GLN A 236 -9.55 -16.79 9.29
CA GLN A 236 -8.89 -18.08 9.17
C GLN A 236 -7.47 -18.00 9.75
N ASP A 237 -7.24 -18.72 10.85
CA ASP A 237 -5.93 -18.77 11.51
C ASP A 237 -4.91 -19.56 10.70
N GLU A 238 -5.34 -20.66 10.07
CA GLU A 238 -4.48 -21.52 9.25
C GLU A 238 -4.40 -21.00 7.81
N TYR A 239 -3.21 -21.04 7.23
CA TYR A 239 -2.97 -20.78 5.81
C TYR A 239 -1.89 -21.73 5.28
N GLU A 240 -1.88 -21.95 3.96
CA GLU A 240 -0.83 -22.72 3.30
C GLU A 240 0.34 -21.81 2.92
N HIS A 241 1.54 -22.18 3.35
CA HIS A 241 2.77 -21.44 3.07
C HIS A 241 3.22 -21.72 1.62
N PRO A 242 3.49 -20.69 0.78
CA PRO A 242 3.91 -20.87 -0.61
C PRO A 242 5.39 -21.28 -0.76
N PHE A 243 6.17 -21.21 0.32
CA PHE A 243 7.59 -21.56 0.31
C PHE A 243 7.95 -22.65 1.32
N THR A 244 9.12 -23.25 1.12
CA THR A 244 9.72 -24.18 2.08
C THR A 244 10.35 -23.44 3.27
N ASP A 245 10.52 -24.12 4.41
CA ASP A 245 11.21 -23.56 5.60
C ASP A 245 12.59 -22.97 5.24
N ALA A 246 13.33 -23.62 4.33
CA ALA A 246 14.64 -23.15 3.89
C ALA A 246 14.57 -21.82 3.12
N GLN A 247 13.53 -21.61 2.31
CA GLN A 247 13.29 -20.36 1.60
C GLN A 247 12.84 -19.23 2.53
N ILE A 248 12.10 -19.55 3.60
CA ILE A 248 11.75 -18.58 4.64
C ILE A 248 13.00 -18.14 5.41
N GLU A 249 13.86 -19.09 5.79
CA GLU A 249 15.11 -18.82 6.51
C GLU A 249 16.15 -18.08 5.65
N ASP A 250 16.17 -18.33 4.34
CA ASP A 250 17.05 -17.69 3.37
C ASP A 250 16.27 -17.22 2.13
N PRO A 251 15.75 -15.98 2.13
CA PRO A 251 14.98 -15.41 1.02
C PRO A 251 15.77 -15.33 -0.30
N SER A 252 17.10 -15.44 -0.27
CA SER A 252 17.90 -15.49 -1.50
C SER A 252 17.72 -16.79 -2.30
N LEU A 253 17.03 -17.77 -1.72
CA LEU A 253 16.60 -19.00 -2.38
C LEU A 253 15.25 -18.88 -3.09
N ILE A 254 14.57 -17.74 -2.94
CA ILE A 254 13.32 -17.43 -3.64
C ILE A 254 13.66 -16.68 -4.92
N ASP A 255 13.02 -17.05 -6.03
CA ASP A 255 13.22 -16.31 -7.28
C ASP A 255 12.63 -14.89 -7.16
N ASP A 256 13.28 -13.90 -7.78
CA ASP A 256 12.85 -12.49 -7.73
C ASP A 256 11.43 -12.31 -8.29
N ASP A 257 11.07 -13.11 -9.30
CA ASP A 257 9.73 -13.13 -9.88
C ASP A 257 8.69 -13.64 -8.86
N GLU A 258 9.04 -14.67 -8.06
CA GLU A 258 8.18 -15.21 -6.99
C GLU A 258 7.98 -14.20 -5.85
N LEU A 259 9.03 -13.42 -5.52
CA LEU A 259 8.94 -12.35 -4.52
C LEU A 259 7.95 -11.26 -4.96
N HIS A 260 7.97 -10.88 -6.24
CA HIS A 260 7.05 -9.90 -6.80
C HIS A 260 5.59 -10.39 -6.83
N GLU A 261 5.37 -11.66 -7.17
CA GLU A 261 4.03 -12.26 -7.17
C GLU A 261 3.40 -12.25 -5.76
N ILE A 262 4.19 -12.57 -4.74
CA ILE A 262 3.75 -12.52 -3.35
C ILE A 262 3.60 -11.09 -2.87
N GLY A 263 4.45 -10.15 -3.29
CA GLY A 263 4.29 -8.73 -3.01
C GLY A 263 2.93 -8.14 -3.46
N GLY A 264 2.22 -8.86 -4.33
CA GLY A 264 0.86 -8.56 -4.77
C GLY A 264 0.80 -8.02 -6.19
N SER A 265 1.89 -8.16 -6.96
CA SER A 265 2.04 -7.62 -8.30
C SER A 265 2.15 -8.74 -9.33
N PRO A 266 1.10 -9.00 -10.14
CA PRO A 266 1.20 -9.94 -11.26
C PRO A 266 2.31 -9.53 -12.21
N LEU A 267 3.30 -10.39 -12.45
CA LEU A 267 4.13 -10.25 -13.64
C LEU A 267 3.22 -10.24 -14.87
N SER A 268 3.35 -9.19 -15.69
CA SER A 268 2.54 -9.10 -16.89
C SER A 268 2.89 -10.25 -17.83
N GLU A 269 1.96 -11.17 -18.08
CA GLU A 269 2.08 -12.07 -19.23
C GLU A 269 2.20 -11.20 -20.50
N THR A 270 3.37 -11.25 -21.14
CA THR A 270 3.66 -10.58 -22.42
C THR A 270 2.83 -11.16 -23.55
#